data_AF-A0A4Y7PIS3-F1
#
_entry.id   AF-A0A4Y7PIS3-F1
#
_cell.length_a   1.000
_cell.length_b   1.000
_cell.length_c   1.000
_cell.angle_alpha   90.00
_cell.angle_beta   90.00
_cell.angle_gamma   90.00
#
_symmetry.space_group_name_H-M   'P 1'
#
loop_
_entity.id
_entity.type
_entity.pdbx_description
1 polymer ?
#
loop_
_entity_poly.entity_id
_entity_poly.type
_entity_poly.pdbx_seq_one_letter_code
_entity_poly.pdbx_strand_id
1 'polypeptide(L)'
;MCHLLATSTDVECAFSQGGLTVSKCRHALSDESTRAATILGSWAGIGGLIPEMIIQAFRDKSARPRQPIVESSGSTAPTTPSAE
;
A
#
# COMPACT_ATOMS: atom_id res chain seq x y z
N MET A 1 -1.21 -28.49 17.42
CA MET A 1 -1.98 -27.27 17.13
C MET A 1 -2.02 -27.09 15.63
N CYS A 2 -3.14 -27.41 15.01
CA CYS A 2 -3.28 -27.41 13.55
C CYS A 2 -3.41 -25.96 13.05
N HIS A 3 -2.31 -25.38 12.59
CA HIS A 3 -2.32 -24.13 11.82
C HIS A 3 -2.79 -24.41 10.39
N LEU A 4 -4.05 -24.80 10.24
CA LEU A 4 -4.76 -24.61 8.97
C LEU A 4 -5.60 -23.36 9.18
N LEU A 5 -4.98 -22.19 9.03
CA LEU A 5 -5.74 -20.99 8.74
C LEU A 5 -6.55 -21.33 7.48
N ALA A 6 -7.88 -21.42 7.63
CA ALA A 6 -8.76 -21.63 6.50
C ALA A 6 -8.46 -20.52 5.49
N THR A 7 -7.94 -20.91 4.32
CA THR A 7 -7.36 -19.97 3.35
C THR A 7 -8.35 -18.89 2.94
N SER A 8 -9.66 -19.18 2.98
CA SER A 8 -10.71 -18.19 2.75
C SER A 8 -10.73 -17.09 3.82
N THR A 9 -10.60 -17.44 5.09
CA THR A 9 -10.69 -16.50 6.21
C THR A 9 -9.45 -15.59 6.30
N ASP A 10 -8.27 -16.12 5.97
CA ASP A 10 -7.04 -15.33 5.90
C ASP A 10 -7.12 -14.28 4.78
N VAL A 11 -7.58 -14.68 3.59
CA VAL A 11 -7.77 -13.77 2.45
C VAL A 11 -8.84 -12.70 2.74
N GLU A 12 -9.95 -13.06 3.37
CA GLU A 12 -10.98 -12.11 3.80
C GLU A 12 -10.47 -11.13 4.88
N CYS A 13 -9.61 -11.60 5.79
CA CYS A 13 -9.01 -10.76 6.82
C CYS A 13 -8.05 -9.74 6.17
N ALA A 14 -7.19 -10.19 5.25
CA ALA A 14 -6.30 -9.31 4.50
C ALA A 14 -7.08 -8.26 3.68
N PHE A 15 -8.21 -8.64 3.07
CA PHE A 15 -9.05 -7.71 2.30
C PHE A 15 -9.81 -6.71 3.19
N SER A 16 -10.26 -7.15 4.37
CA SER A 16 -10.95 -6.29 5.33
C SER A 16 -10.00 -5.26 5.96
N GLN A 17 -8.78 -5.69 6.31
CA GLN A 17 -7.73 -4.78 6.81
C GLN A 17 -7.21 -3.84 5.70
N GLY A 18 -7.16 -4.34 4.46
CA GLY A 18 -6.76 -3.59 3.27
C GLY A 18 -7.89 -2.81 2.58
N GLY A 19 -9.11 -2.77 3.14
CA GLY A 19 -10.29 -2.23 2.45
C GLY A 19 -10.15 -0.75 2.05
N LEU A 20 -9.36 0.03 2.78
CA LEU A 20 -9.00 1.40 2.38
C LEU A 20 -8.20 1.41 1.08
N THR A 21 -7.19 0.55 0.98
CA THR A 21 -6.31 0.40 -0.18
C THR A 21 -7.10 -0.13 -1.39
N VAL A 22 -7.88 -1.20 -1.19
CA VAL A 22 -8.51 -1.94 -2.30
C VAL A 22 -9.85 -1.35 -2.74
N SER A 23 -10.63 -0.74 -1.83
CA SER A 23 -11.95 -0.19 -2.19
C SER A 23 -11.93 1.32 -2.41
N LYS A 24 -11.15 2.07 -1.61
CA LYS A 24 -11.19 3.55 -1.62
C LYS A 24 -10.02 4.17 -2.40
N CYS A 25 -8.85 3.54 -2.39
CA CYS A 25 -7.65 4.08 -3.02
C CYS A 25 -7.25 3.36 -4.32
N ARG A 26 -8.03 2.40 -4.81
CA ARG A 26 -7.73 1.63 -6.03
C ARG A 26 -7.49 2.46 -7.29
N HIS A 27 -8.07 3.66 -7.38
CA HIS A 27 -7.87 4.57 -8.51
C HIS A 27 -6.68 5.51 -8.32
N ALA A 28 -6.17 5.61 -7.09
CA ALA A 28 -5.06 6.48 -6.71
C ALA A 28 -3.76 5.70 -6.43
N LEU A 29 -3.83 4.37 -6.39
CA LEU A 29 -2.70 3.48 -6.15
C LEU A 29 -2.48 2.59 -7.37
N SER A 30 -1.21 2.33 -7.67
CA SER A 30 -0.86 1.32 -8.67
C SER A 30 -1.19 -0.09 -8.16
N ASP A 31 -1.31 -1.04 -9.08
CA ASP A 31 -1.47 -2.46 -8.76
C ASP A 31 -0.33 -2.95 -7.86
N GLU A 32 0.91 -2.56 -8.19
CA GLU A 32 2.10 -2.88 -7.40
C GLU A 32 2.00 -2.35 -5.96
N SER A 33 1.59 -1.09 -5.79
CA SER A 33 1.41 -0.51 -4.45
C SER A 33 0.30 -1.20 -3.67
N THR A 34 -0.77 -1.61 -4.36
CA THR A 34 -1.89 -2.34 -3.74
C THR A 34 -1.43 -3.71 -3.26
N ARG A 35 -0.72 -4.46 -4.10
CA ARG A 35 -0.17 -5.78 -3.78
C ARG A 35 0.84 -5.71 -2.64
N ALA A 36 1.76 -4.74 -2.67
CA ALA A 36 2.74 -4.54 -1.62
C ALA A 36 2.08 -4.22 -0.27
N ALA A 37 1.05 -3.36 -0.25
CA ALA A 37 0.31 -3.04 0.96
C ALA A 37 -0.44 -4.25 1.55
N THR A 38 -1.03 -5.11 0.71
CA THR A 38 -1.70 -6.33 1.16
C THR A 38 -0.73 -7.32 1.81
N ILE A 39 0.44 -7.54 1.19
CA ILE A 39 1.47 -8.44 1.75
C ILE A 39 2.04 -7.87 3.05
N LEU A 40 2.33 -6.56 3.08
CA LEU A 40 2.85 -5.92 4.29
C LEU A 40 1.83 -5.97 5.44
N GLY A 41 0.54 -5.79 5.13
CA GLY A 41 -0.55 -5.90 6.09
C GLY A 41 -0.69 -7.30 6.70
N SER A 42 -0.55 -8.37 5.91
CA SER A 42 -0.60 -9.73 6.44
C SER A 42 0.62 -10.06 7.31
N TRP A 43 1.79 -9.48 6.99
CA TRP A 43 3.00 -9.66 7.78
C TRP A 43 2.99 -8.88 9.10
N ALA A 44 2.29 -7.75 9.17
CA ALA A 44 2.23 -6.93 10.38
C ALA A 44 1.57 -7.64 11.57
N GLY A 45 0.73 -8.66 11.32
CA GLY A 45 0.14 -9.50 12.38
C GLY A 45 1.10 -10.57 12.94
N ILE A 46 2.24 -10.81 12.29
CA ILE A 46 3.21 -11.84 12.66
C ILE A 46 4.35 -11.17 13.43
N GLY A 47 4.40 -11.42 14.74
CA GLY A 47 5.44 -10.85 15.62
C GLY A 47 6.86 -11.20 15.16
N GLY A 48 7.72 -10.20 15.08
CA GLY A 48 9.13 -10.35 14.70
C GLY A 48 9.41 -10.46 13.20
N LEU A 49 8.37 -10.49 12.35
CA LEU A 49 8.55 -10.56 10.89
C LEU A 49 8.89 -9.20 10.27
N ILE A 50 8.29 -8.13 10.79
CA ILE A 50 8.60 -6.75 10.41
C ILE A 50 9.46 -6.12 11.52
N PRO A 51 10.66 -5.60 11.20
CA PRO A 51 11.47 -4.85 12.15
C PRO A 51 10.69 -3.66 12.74
N GLU A 52 10.73 -3.50 14.06
CA GLU A 52 9.98 -2.45 14.78
C GLU A 52 10.30 -1.03 14.27
N MET A 53 11.54 -0.78 13.84
CA MET A 53 11.95 0.50 13.27
C MET A 53 11.09 0.91 12.05
N ILE A 54 10.66 -0.08 11.26
CA ILE A 54 9.81 0.16 10.07
C ILE A 54 8.39 0.49 10.52
N ILE A 55 7.86 -0.27 11.49
CA ILE A 55 6.54 -0.02 12.09
C ILE A 55 6.49 1.40 12.67
N GLN A 56 7.53 1.79 13.41
CA GLN A 56 7.63 3.12 14.00
C GLN A 56 7.68 4.21 12.93
N ALA A 57 8.46 4.01 11.85
CA ALA A 57 8.51 4.98 10.74
C ALA A 57 7.13 5.19 10.08
N PHE A 58 6.31 4.14 9.94
CA PHE A 58 4.94 4.27 9.42
C PHE A 58 4.02 5.00 10.42
N ARG A 59 4.15 4.74 11.72
CA ARG A 59 3.40 5.46 12.77
C ARG A 59 3.73 6.95 12.76
N ASP A 60 5.01 7.29 12.73
CA ASP A 60 5.47 8.68 12.69
C ASP A 60 4.97 9.39 11.43
N LYS A 61 4.91 8.69 10.29
CA LYS A 61 4.36 9.23 9.04
C LYS A 61 2.85 9.45 9.14
N SER A 62 2.10 8.54 9.76
CA SER A 62 0.66 8.66 9.94
C SER A 62 0.24 9.80 10.88
N ALA A 63 1.12 10.15 11.83
CA ALA A 63 0.92 11.24 12.78
C ALA A 63 1.16 12.64 12.16
N ARG A 64 1.73 12.72 10.94
CA ARG A 64 1.99 14.01 10.29
C ARG A 64 0.68 14.65 9.84
N PRO A 65 0.52 15.97 10.00
CA PRO A 65 -0.55 16.70 9.33
C PRO A 65 -0.46 16.42 7.83
N ARG A 66 -1.58 16.04 7.22
CA ARG A 66 -1.61 15.83 5.76
C ARG A 66 -1.21 17.14 5.10
N GLN A 67 -0.08 17.11 4.40
CA GLN A 67 0.29 18.20 3.49
C GLN A 67 -0.79 18.28 2.41
N PRO A 68 -1.20 19.49 1.98
CA PRO A 68 -2.08 19.63 0.83
C PRO A 68 -1.44 18.91 -0.37
N ILE A 69 -2.24 18.08 -1.04
CA ILE A 69 -1.82 17.33 -2.22
C ILE A 69 -1.47 18.38 -3.29
N VAL A 70 -0.18 18.59 -3.53
CA VAL A 70 0.28 19.21 -4.78
C VAL A 70 0.24 18.10 -5.80
N GLU A 71 -0.75 18.16 -6.70
CA GLU A 71 -0.84 17.31 -7.87
C GLU A 71 0.48 17.41 -8.65
N SER A 72 1.29 16.35 -8.60
CA SER A 72 2.37 16.18 -9.55
C SER A 72 1.72 15.80 -10.88
N SER A 73 1.28 16.83 -11.62
CA SER A 73 0.85 16.71 -13.00
C SER A 73 1.86 15.89 -13.79
N GLY A 74 1.32 14.94 -14.55
CA GLY A 74 2.06 13.93 -15.26
C GLY A 74 3.21 14.50 -16.08
N SER A 75 4.33 13.78 -16.05
CA SER A 75 5.38 13.89 -17.05
C SER A 75 4.84 13.34 -18.38
N THR A 76 4.04 14.13 -19.09
CA THR A 76 3.92 13.97 -20.55
C THR A 76 5.26 14.39 -21.15
N ALA A 77 5.98 13.43 -21.73
CA ALA A 77 7.17 13.67 -22.51
C ALA A 77 6.91 14.73 -23.60
N PRO A 78 7.81 15.70 -23.83
CA PRO A 78 7.67 16.60 -24.96
C PRO A 78 7.97 15.85 -26.25
N THR A 79 6.95 15.72 -27.10
CA THR A 79 7.13 15.42 -28.53
C THR A 79 8.01 16.50 -29.15
N THR A 80 9.20 16.11 -29.61
CA THR A 80 10.05 16.95 -30.45
C THR A 80 9.52 16.92 -31.90
N PRO A 81 9.19 18.07 -32.52
CA PRO A 81 9.11 18.15 -33.96
C PRO A 81 10.54 18.40 -34.47
N SER A 82 11.06 17.52 -35.30
CA SER A 82 12.25 17.83 -36.10
C SER A 82 11.97 17.42 -37.53
N ALA A 83 11.85 18.47 -38.34
CA ALA A 83 11.97 18.44 -39.77
C ALA A 83 13.41 18.03 -40.13
N GLU A 84 13.54 17.06 -41.03
CA GLU A 84 14.27 17.15 -42.31
C GLU A 84 13.83 15.99 -43.21
#